data_AF-A0A0R1LLA7-F1
#
_entry.id   AF-A0A0R1LLA7-F1
#
_cell.length_a   1.000
_cell.length_b   1.000
_cell.length_c   1.000
_cell.angle_alpha   90.00
_cell.angle_beta   90.00
_cell.angle_gamma   90.00
#
_symmetry.space_group_name_H-M   'P 1'
#
loop_
_entity.id
_entity.type
_entity.pdbx_description
1 polymer ?
#
loop_
_entity_poly.entity_id
_entity_poly.type
_entity_poly.pdbx_seq_one_letter_code
_entity_poly.pdbx_strand_id
1 'polypeptide(L)'
;MAALSVGGGFPLTARAANTTIPKVLRGTYYSHHYVNHRWTVMTLTAHTARIRQQGKAGTAFTAHARSVTKRLVYTGSPKHFQLAAPTLTMAQSPFPEGGMALKTRRIGGKTYHVIRGYGASGGHADFVRGHKLNRF
;
A
#
# COMPACT_ATOMS: atom_id res chain seq x y z
N MET A 1 2.69 -50.72 -15.58
CA MET A 1 2.76 -49.67 -16.64
C MET A 1 1.44 -48.90 -16.55
N ALA A 2 1.34 -47.62 -16.24
CA ALA A 2 2.31 -46.54 -16.21
C ALA A 2 2.02 -45.61 -15.02
N ALA A 3 3.09 -45.19 -14.34
CA ALA A 3 3.08 -44.02 -13.47
C ALA A 3 3.11 -42.76 -14.36
N LEU A 4 2.20 -41.83 -14.12
CA LEU A 4 2.25 -40.48 -14.67
C LEU A 4 2.41 -39.51 -13.51
N SER A 5 3.66 -39.28 -13.14
CA SER A 5 4.09 -38.16 -12.31
C SER A 5 4.57 -37.05 -13.24
N VAL A 6 3.77 -36.01 -13.50
CA VAL A 6 4.28 -34.71 -13.94
C VAL A 6 3.29 -33.63 -13.52
N GLY A 7 3.78 -32.60 -12.84
CA GLY A 7 3.04 -31.35 -12.66
C GLY A 7 3.22 -30.78 -11.27
N GLY A 8 4.42 -30.31 -10.95
CA GLY A 8 4.68 -29.51 -9.76
C GLY A 8 3.83 -28.24 -9.75
N GLY A 9 2.64 -28.34 -9.17
CA GLY A 9 1.88 -27.19 -8.71
C GLY A 9 2.47 -26.79 -7.37
N PHE A 10 3.39 -25.81 -7.36
CA PHE A 10 3.57 -25.03 -6.15
C PHE A 10 2.19 -24.51 -5.77
N PRO A 11 1.62 -24.84 -4.61
CA PRO A 11 0.46 -24.12 -4.15
C PRO A 11 0.93 -22.68 -4.00
N LEU A 12 0.50 -21.80 -4.91
CA LEU A 12 0.42 -20.38 -4.63
C LEU A 12 -0.52 -20.29 -3.43
N THR A 13 0.05 -20.36 -2.23
CA THR A 13 -0.67 -20.15 -0.98
C THR A 13 -1.30 -18.78 -1.12
N ALA A 14 -2.60 -18.76 -1.39
CA ALA A 14 -3.41 -17.55 -1.40
C ALA A 14 -3.18 -16.91 -0.02
N ARG A 15 -2.34 -15.89 0.01
CA ARG A 15 -1.98 -15.19 1.25
C ARG A 15 -3.28 -14.65 1.81
N ALA A 16 -3.73 -15.21 2.93
CA ALA A 16 -5.04 -14.91 3.49
C ALA A 16 -5.22 -13.39 3.59
N ALA A 17 -6.23 -12.88 2.89
CA ALA A 17 -6.62 -11.48 2.95
C ALA A 17 -7.04 -11.16 4.38
N ASN A 18 -6.24 -10.35 5.08
CA ASN A 18 -6.59 -9.85 6.41
C ASN A 18 -7.26 -8.49 6.27
N THR A 19 -8.31 -8.24 7.03
CA THR A 19 -8.93 -6.90 7.11
C THR A 19 -8.28 -6.02 8.18
N THR A 20 -7.22 -6.52 8.81
CA THR A 20 -6.47 -5.87 9.88
C THR A 20 -5.04 -5.57 9.44
N ILE A 21 -4.68 -4.29 9.43
CA ILE A 21 -3.32 -3.84 9.13
C ILE A 21 -2.42 -4.02 10.38
N PRO A 22 -1.22 -4.61 10.25
CA PRO A 22 -0.25 -4.74 11.36
C PRO A 22 0.10 -3.39 12.02
N LYS A 23 0.27 -3.38 13.35
CA LYS A 23 0.53 -2.16 14.15
C LYS A 23 1.75 -1.36 13.64
N VAL A 24 2.78 -2.05 13.16
CA VAL A 24 4.01 -1.44 12.62
C VAL A 24 3.76 -0.57 11.38
N LEU A 25 2.70 -0.86 10.61
CA LEU A 25 2.31 -0.11 9.42
C LEU A 25 1.28 0.99 9.70
N ARG A 26 0.72 1.06 10.91
CA ARG A 26 -0.32 2.02 11.24
C ARG A 26 0.27 3.41 11.45
N GLY A 27 -0.42 4.42 10.95
CA GLY A 27 -0.03 5.81 11.11
C GLY A 27 -0.49 6.68 9.95
N THR A 28 -0.08 7.94 10.00
CA THR A 28 -0.29 8.92 8.94
C THR A 28 1.01 9.11 8.19
N TYR A 29 0.94 9.06 6.88
CA TYR A 29 2.08 9.15 5.98
C TYR A 29 1.85 10.26 4.96
N TYR A 30 2.91 10.96 4.58
CA TYR A 30 2.86 12.13 3.70
C TYR A 30 3.82 11.93 2.53
N SER A 31 3.34 12.18 1.32
CA SER A 31 4.17 12.26 0.13
C SER A 31 3.99 13.61 -0.53
N HIS A 32 5.09 14.24 -0.95
CA HIS A 32 5.08 15.52 -1.64
C HIS A 32 5.15 15.29 -3.15
N HIS A 33 4.15 15.76 -3.89
CA HIS A 33 4.21 15.78 -5.34
C HIS A 33 4.77 17.12 -5.80
N TYR A 34 6.06 17.13 -6.15
CA TYR A 34 6.78 18.35 -6.57
C TYR A 34 6.18 19.06 -7.76
N VAL A 35 5.69 18.31 -8.75
CA VAL A 35 5.14 18.89 -9.99
C VAL A 35 3.96 19.81 -9.72
N ASN A 36 3.16 19.53 -8.69
CA ASN A 36 1.92 20.27 -8.39
C ASN A 36 1.92 20.91 -6.99
N HIS A 37 3.04 20.91 -6.27
CA HIS A 37 3.16 21.37 -4.87
C HIS A 37 2.05 20.86 -3.94
N ARG A 38 1.59 19.62 -4.16
CA ARG A 38 0.46 19.03 -3.45
C ARG A 38 0.91 17.87 -2.58
N TRP A 39 0.29 17.80 -1.41
CA TRP A 39 0.48 16.69 -0.49
C TRP A 39 -0.49 15.55 -0.77
N THR A 40 0.03 14.33 -0.75
CA THR A 40 -0.77 13.13 -0.62
C THR A 40 -0.63 12.60 0.80
N VAL A 41 -1.75 12.46 1.48
CA VAL A 41 -1.84 11.95 2.84
C VAL A 41 -2.41 10.54 2.79
N MET A 42 -1.67 9.58 3.33
CA MET A 42 -2.11 8.21 3.50
C MET A 42 -2.28 7.91 4.99
N THR A 43 -3.45 7.45 5.40
CA THR A 43 -3.74 7.10 6.79
C THR A 43 -4.08 5.62 6.88
N LEU A 44 -3.30 4.89 7.67
CA LEU A 44 -3.48 3.46 7.90
C LEU A 44 -3.83 3.24 9.37
N THR A 45 -5.03 2.73 9.64
CA THR A 45 -5.48 2.29 10.97
C THR A 45 -5.59 0.78 11.00
N ALA A 46 -6.10 0.19 12.08
CA ALA A 46 -6.31 -1.26 12.13
C ALA A 46 -7.22 -1.74 10.99
N HIS A 47 -8.33 -1.03 10.74
CA HIS A 47 -9.41 -1.49 9.86
C HIS A 47 -9.73 -0.50 8.74
N THR A 48 -8.82 0.44 8.48
CA THR A 48 -9.01 1.46 7.44
C THR A 48 -7.69 1.80 6.77
N ALA A 49 -7.71 1.86 5.44
CA ALA A 49 -6.66 2.47 4.64
C ALA A 49 -7.26 3.60 3.83
N ARG A 50 -6.79 4.82 4.03
CA ARG A 50 -7.27 6.01 3.32
C ARG A 50 -6.11 6.68 2.63
N ILE A 51 -6.32 7.15 1.41
CA ILE A 51 -5.39 8.04 0.72
C ILE A 51 -6.14 9.24 0.16
N ARG A 52 -5.57 10.42 0.36
CA ARG A 52 -6.16 11.68 -0.06
C ARG A 52 -5.08 12.57 -0.64
N GLN A 53 -5.31 13.03 -1.87
CA GLN A 53 -4.54 14.14 -2.43
C GLN A 53 -5.16 15.47 -1.96
N GLN A 54 -4.33 16.45 -1.64
CA GLN A 54 -4.77 17.80 -1.32
C GLN A 54 -5.66 18.36 -2.44
N GLY A 55 -6.81 18.94 -2.05
CA GLY A 55 -7.82 19.44 -2.99
C GLY A 55 -8.73 18.38 -3.63
N LYS A 56 -8.58 17.09 -3.28
CA LYS A 56 -9.46 16.01 -3.75
C LYS A 56 -10.14 15.28 -2.60
N ALA A 57 -11.29 14.67 -2.91
CA ALA A 57 -11.92 13.69 -2.04
C ALA A 57 -10.98 12.49 -1.88
N GLY A 58 -10.81 12.02 -0.64
CA GLY A 58 -9.96 10.87 -0.37
C GLY A 58 -10.72 9.57 -0.56
N THR A 59 -10.05 8.53 -1.05
CA THR A 59 -10.62 7.18 -1.11
C THR A 59 -10.23 6.45 0.17
N ALA A 60 -11.22 5.86 0.83
CA ALA A 60 -11.03 5.02 1.99
C ALA A 60 -11.48 3.59 1.69
N PHE A 61 -10.70 2.64 2.19
CA PHE A 61 -11.02 1.22 2.22
C PHE A 61 -11.21 0.84 3.67
N THR A 62 -12.32 0.18 3.99
CA THR A 62 -12.65 -0.24 5.36
C THR A 62 -12.86 -1.74 5.45
N ALA A 63 -12.56 -2.34 6.60
CA ALA A 63 -12.70 -3.79 6.81
C ALA A 63 -14.12 -4.31 6.51
N HIS A 64 -15.13 -3.52 6.85
CA HIS A 64 -16.55 -3.90 6.75
C HIS A 64 -17.29 -3.26 5.57
N ALA A 65 -16.57 -2.75 4.55
CA ALA A 65 -17.24 -2.19 3.39
C ALA A 65 -18.10 -3.26 2.67
N ARG A 66 -19.35 -2.90 2.36
CA ARG A 66 -20.29 -3.77 1.62
C ARG A 66 -19.79 -4.02 0.20
N SER A 67 -19.26 -2.98 -0.46
CA SER A 67 -18.65 -3.10 -1.79
C SER A 67 -17.24 -3.67 -1.69
N VAL A 68 -16.96 -4.72 -2.49
CA VAL A 68 -15.63 -5.34 -2.60
C VAL A 68 -14.58 -4.32 -3.04
N THR A 69 -14.94 -3.38 -3.92
CA THR A 69 -14.05 -2.32 -4.43
C THR A 69 -13.65 -1.28 -3.36
N LYS A 70 -14.33 -1.26 -2.21
CA LYS A 70 -14.04 -0.38 -1.07
C LYS A 70 -13.62 -1.16 0.18
N ARG A 71 -13.47 -2.49 0.06
CA ARG A 71 -13.11 -3.33 1.19
C ARG A 71 -11.60 -3.33 1.39
N LEU A 72 -11.18 -3.09 2.62
CA LEU A 72 -9.77 -3.19 2.99
C LEU A 72 -9.33 -4.65 2.87
N VAL A 73 -8.26 -4.86 2.11
CA VAL A 73 -7.63 -6.16 1.94
C VAL A 73 -6.13 -5.98 2.16
N TYR A 74 -5.66 -6.40 3.32
CA TYR A 74 -4.23 -6.53 3.60
C TYR A 74 -3.74 -7.91 3.19
N THR A 75 -2.83 -7.96 2.22
CA THR A 75 -2.08 -9.17 1.85
C THR A 75 -0.60 -8.90 2.00
N GLY A 76 0.19 -9.92 2.35
CA GLY A 76 1.64 -9.80 2.42
C GLY A 76 2.21 -9.61 3.82
N SER A 77 3.33 -8.91 3.89
CA SER A 77 4.09 -8.64 5.11
C SER A 77 4.53 -7.17 5.14
N PRO A 78 4.96 -6.61 6.27
CA PRO A 78 5.49 -5.25 6.31
C PRO A 78 6.65 -5.00 5.31
N LYS A 79 7.39 -6.03 4.91
CA LYS A 79 8.46 -5.93 3.90
C LYS A 79 7.93 -5.78 2.47
N HIS A 80 6.71 -6.27 2.20
CA HIS A 80 6.00 -6.15 0.93
C HIS A 80 4.52 -6.54 1.13
N PHE A 81 3.60 -5.59 0.96
CA PHE A 81 2.16 -5.74 1.20
C PHE A 81 1.28 -4.97 0.22
N GLN A 82 0.01 -5.33 0.13
CA GLN A 82 -1.03 -4.58 -0.57
C GLN A 82 -2.16 -4.24 0.42
N LEU A 83 -2.96 -3.21 0.11
CA LEU A 83 -4.07 -2.73 0.94
C LEU A 83 -5.44 -2.76 0.24
N ALA A 84 -5.43 -3.22 -1.01
CA ALA A 84 -6.60 -3.34 -1.87
C ALA A 84 -6.58 -4.73 -2.50
N ALA A 85 -7.74 -5.19 -2.98
CA ALA A 85 -7.78 -6.45 -3.72
C ALA A 85 -6.86 -6.35 -4.96
N PRO A 86 -6.05 -7.39 -5.25
CA PRO A 86 -5.07 -7.35 -6.34
C PRO A 86 -5.68 -7.20 -7.74
N THR A 87 -7.00 -7.39 -7.85
CA THR A 87 -7.78 -7.20 -9.08
C THR A 87 -8.20 -5.75 -9.33
N LEU A 88 -7.95 -4.83 -8.39
CA LEU A 88 -8.30 -3.42 -8.55
C LEU A 88 -7.18 -2.65 -9.27
N THR A 89 -7.52 -2.04 -10.39
CA THR A 89 -6.60 -1.17 -11.16
C THR A 89 -6.38 0.18 -10.47
N MET A 90 -5.42 0.98 -10.92
CA MET A 90 -5.18 2.35 -10.44
C MET A 90 -6.41 3.26 -10.57
N ALA A 91 -7.30 2.98 -11.53
CA ALA A 91 -8.57 3.70 -11.68
C ALA A 91 -9.56 3.37 -10.55
N GLN A 92 -9.44 2.18 -9.95
CA GLN A 92 -10.35 1.66 -8.92
C GLN A 92 -9.75 1.77 -7.51
N SER A 93 -8.42 1.72 -7.40
CA SER A 93 -7.67 1.84 -6.16
C SER A 93 -6.53 2.87 -6.32
N PRO A 94 -6.51 3.94 -5.52
CA PRO A 94 -5.38 4.87 -5.48
C PRO A 94 -4.13 4.30 -4.78
N PHE A 95 -4.15 3.04 -4.34
CA PHE A 95 -2.95 2.39 -3.83
C PHE A 95 -2.09 1.87 -4.99
N PRO A 96 -0.75 1.84 -4.83
CA PRO A 96 0.16 1.37 -5.87
C PRO A 96 -0.10 -0.11 -6.24
N GLU A 97 -0.25 -0.41 -7.53
CA GLU A 97 -0.52 -1.76 -8.05
C GLU A 97 0.61 -2.76 -7.75
N GLY A 98 1.85 -2.31 -7.87
CA GLY A 98 3.05 -3.11 -7.54
C GLY A 98 3.25 -3.33 -6.03
N GLY A 99 2.30 -2.88 -5.20
CA GLY A 99 2.33 -3.04 -3.76
C GLY A 99 3.15 -1.98 -3.03
N MET A 100 3.36 -2.23 -1.74
CA MET A 100 3.97 -1.30 -0.81
C MET A 100 4.97 -2.02 0.10
N ALA A 101 5.98 -1.31 0.59
CA ALA A 101 6.94 -1.84 1.55
C ALA A 101 7.26 -0.80 2.64
N LEU A 102 7.34 -1.26 3.89
CA LEU A 102 7.93 -0.47 4.97
C LEU A 102 9.45 -0.42 4.76
N LYS A 103 9.99 0.79 4.67
CA LYS A 103 11.42 1.06 4.49
C LYS A 103 11.86 2.15 5.47
N THR A 104 13.16 2.31 5.58
CA THR A 104 13.81 3.44 6.24
C THR A 104 14.54 4.26 5.19
N ARG A 105 14.50 5.58 5.31
CA ARG A 105 15.20 6.50 4.40
C ARG A 105 15.85 7.62 5.18
N ARG A 106 17.08 7.97 4.81
CA ARG A 106 17.80 9.12 5.37
C ARG A 106 17.52 10.35 4.52
N ILE A 107 17.00 11.41 5.14
CA ILE A 107 16.59 12.67 4.48
C ILE A 107 17.09 13.81 5.35
N GLY A 108 17.91 14.70 4.79
CA GLY A 108 18.49 15.83 5.52
C GLY A 108 19.22 15.40 6.81
N GLY A 109 19.94 14.27 6.75
CA GLY A 109 20.69 13.72 7.89
C GLY A 109 19.86 12.89 8.88
N LYS A 110 18.52 12.97 8.87
CA LYS A 110 17.63 12.24 9.78
C LYS A 110 17.07 10.96 9.12
N THR A 111 16.89 9.90 9.91
CA THR A 111 16.29 8.65 9.44
C THR A 111 14.80 8.65 9.68
N TYR A 112 14.01 8.40 8.64
CA TYR A 112 12.56 8.34 8.67
C TYR A 112 12.06 6.96 8.28
N HIS A 113 10.97 6.53 8.92
CA HIS A 113 10.17 5.40 8.41
C HIS A 113 9.30 5.88 7.26
N VAL A 114 9.36 5.16 6.15
CA VAL A 114 8.57 5.45 4.95
C VAL A 114 7.82 4.20 4.52
N ILE A 115 6.64 4.39 3.95
CA ILE A 115 6.03 3.37 3.11
C ILE A 115 6.40 3.71 1.69
N ARG A 116 7.12 2.81 1.02
CA ARG A 116 7.42 2.90 -0.41
C ARG A 116 6.32 2.21 -1.19
N GLY A 117 5.62 2.94 -2.05
CA GLY A 117 4.68 2.41 -3.02
C GLY A 117 5.36 2.15 -4.36
N TYR A 118 5.11 1.00 -4.97
CA TYR A 118 5.66 0.61 -6.28
C TYR A 118 4.56 0.70 -7.34
N GLY A 119 4.76 1.55 -8.35
CA GLY A 119 3.89 1.63 -9.52
C GLY A 119 4.13 0.44 -10.46
N ALA A 120 3.12 0.11 -11.27
CA ALA A 120 3.20 -0.99 -12.23
C ALA A 120 4.33 -0.81 -13.26
N SER A 121 4.63 0.43 -13.66
CA SER A 121 5.67 0.77 -14.64
C SER A 121 7.06 1.04 -14.04
N GLY A 122 7.36 0.47 -12.87
CA GLY A 122 8.69 0.56 -12.23
C GLY A 122 8.98 1.85 -11.43
N GLY A 123 8.09 2.83 -11.48
CA GLY A 123 8.17 4.03 -10.61
C GLY A 123 7.91 3.69 -9.14
N HIS A 124 8.42 4.51 -8.23
CA HIS A 124 8.07 4.40 -6.81
C HIS A 124 7.81 5.76 -6.18
N ALA A 125 6.93 5.78 -5.19
CA ALA A 125 6.63 6.96 -4.38
C ALA A 125 6.76 6.60 -2.91
N ASP A 126 7.54 7.38 -2.17
CA ASP A 126 7.67 7.18 -0.73
C ASP A 126 6.71 8.10 0.02
N PHE A 127 6.14 7.58 1.10
CA PHE A 127 5.26 8.27 2.01
C PHE A 127 5.91 8.29 3.40
N VAL A 128 6.25 9.47 3.91
CA VAL A 128 6.94 9.68 5.18
C VAL A 128 5.97 9.59 6.33
N ARG A 129 6.27 8.75 7.32
CA ARG A 129 5.47 8.66 8.53
C ARG A 129 5.57 9.96 9.33
N GLY A 130 4.43 10.54 9.68
CA GLY A 130 4.30 11.63 10.67
C GLY A 130 4.74 13.02 10.22
N HIS A 131 5.50 13.16 9.12
CA HIS A 131 6.11 14.43 8.74
C HIS A 131 5.83 14.83 7.30
N LYS A 132 5.44 16.10 7.09
CA LYS A 132 5.47 16.75 5.77
C LYS A 132 6.90 17.25 5.51
N LEU A 133 7.62 16.63 4.58
CA LEU A 133 8.98 17.03 4.21
C LEU A 133 8.97 17.79 2.87
N ASN A 134 9.23 19.10 2.91
CA ASN A 134 9.26 19.96 1.70
C ASN A 134 10.36 19.55 0.71
N ARG A 135 11.38 18.82 1.17
CA ARG A 135 12.41 18.16 0.36
C ARG A 135 12.43 16.66 0.69
N PHE A 136 11.78 15.90 -0.17
CA PHE A 136 11.73 14.46 -0.27
C PHE A 136 12.56 13.90 -1.44
#